data_AF-A0A357T954-F1
#
_entry.id   AF-A0A357T954-F1
#
_cell.length_a   1.000
_cell.length_b   1.000
_cell.length_c   1.000
_cell.angle_alpha   90.00
_cell.angle_beta   90.00
_cell.angle_gamma   90.00
#
_symmetry.space_group_name_H-M   'P 1'
#
loop_
_entity.id
_entity.type
_entity.pdbx_description
1 polymer ?
#
loop_
_entity_poly.entity_id
_entity_poly.type
_entity_poly.pdbx_seq_one_letter_code
_entity_poly.pdbx_strand_id
1 'polypeptide(L)'
;MKEKLLVSACLLGEAVRYDGKSFDYPWIMTLKERFDLYPFCPEVSGGLSIPRVPAERKGDKVLTLLGGDVTTAYVLGAEKALAL
;
A
#
# COMPACT_ATOMS: atom_id res chain seq x y z
N MET A 1 -23.88 -11.30 1.30
CA MET A 1 -22.68 -10.48 1.03
C MET A 1 -21.51 -11.13 1.73
N LYS A 2 -20.32 -11.13 1.11
CA LYS A 2 -19.11 -11.63 1.74
C LYS A 2 -18.56 -10.55 2.68
N GLU A 3 -17.75 -10.95 3.65
CA GLU A 3 -17.00 -9.97 4.45
C GLU A 3 -16.00 -9.25 3.54
N LYS A 4 -15.78 -7.95 3.77
CA LYS A 4 -14.76 -7.19 3.04
C LYS A 4 -13.39 -7.48 3.62
N LEU A 5 -12.40 -7.67 2.76
CA LEU A 5 -11.01 -7.82 3.15
C LEU A 5 -10.18 -6.72 2.50
N LEU A 6 -9.57 -5.85 3.31
CA LEU A 6 -8.63 -4.85 2.85
C LEU A 6 -7.33 -5.55 2.42
N VAL A 7 -6.90 -5.35 1.18
CA VAL A 7 -5.73 -6.00 0.59
C VAL A 7 -4.83 -4.95 -0.03
N SER A 8 -3.52 -5.08 0.16
CA SER A 8 -2.54 -4.23 -0.53
C SER A 8 -2.78 -4.27 -2.04
N ALA A 9 -3.11 -3.12 -2.64
CA ALA A 9 -3.45 -2.98 -4.06
C ALA A 9 -2.40 -3.58 -5.00
N CYS A 10 -1.12 -3.50 -4.62
CA CYS A 10 -0.03 -4.10 -5.40
C CYS A 10 -0.16 -5.62 -5.54
N LEU A 11 -0.70 -6.35 -4.55
CA LEU A 11 -0.93 -7.80 -4.59
C LEU A 11 -2.06 -8.18 -5.58
N LEU A 12 -2.95 -7.25 -5.87
CA LEU A 12 -4.08 -7.40 -6.79
C LEU A 12 -3.74 -6.92 -8.20
N GLY A 13 -2.46 -6.68 -8.49
CA GLY A 13 -1.99 -6.34 -9.83
C GLY A 13 -1.96 -4.83 -10.13
N GLU A 14 -2.31 -3.96 -9.19
CA GLU A 14 -2.19 -2.51 -9.41
C GLU A 14 -0.71 -2.07 -9.39
N ALA A 15 -0.33 -1.22 -10.34
CA ALA A 15 1.04 -0.74 -10.52
C ALA A 15 1.42 0.37 -9.53
N VAL A 16 1.17 0.16 -8.24
CA VAL A 16 1.31 1.16 -7.16
C VAL A 16 2.61 1.04 -6.36
N ARG A 17 3.49 0.09 -6.68
CA ARG A 17 4.78 -0.07 -6.00
C ARG A 17 5.68 1.15 -6.24
N TYR A 18 6.70 1.29 -5.39
CA TYR A 18 7.68 2.37 -5.50
C TYR A 18 8.41 2.41 -6.85
N ASP A 19 8.58 1.26 -7.50
CA ASP A 19 9.22 1.09 -8.81
C ASP A 19 8.24 1.19 -10.00
N GLY A 20 6.97 1.54 -9.75
CA GLY A 20 5.92 1.63 -10.77
C GLY A 20 5.48 0.29 -11.35
N LYS A 21 5.86 -0.83 -10.72
CA LYS A 21 5.45 -2.17 -11.15
C LYS A 21 4.27 -2.67 -10.32
N SER A 22 3.55 -3.63 -10.87
CA SER A 22 2.60 -4.45 -10.10
C SER A 22 3.32 -5.62 -9.44
N PHE A 23 2.66 -6.26 -8.47
CA PHE A 23 3.07 -7.56 -7.95
C PHE A 23 1.88 -8.50 -8.02
N ASP A 24 1.72 -9.15 -9.17
CA ASP A 24 0.68 -10.17 -9.31
C ASP A 24 1.02 -11.34 -8.37
N TYR A 25 0.24 -11.50 -7.30
CA TYR A 25 0.34 -12.61 -6.36
C TYR A 25 -0.89 -13.49 -6.54
N PRO A 26 -0.88 -14.45 -7.49
CA PRO A 26 -2.10 -15.13 -7.94
C PRO A 26 -2.88 -15.82 -6.83
N TRP A 27 -2.19 -16.28 -5.78
CA TRP A 27 -2.81 -16.91 -4.61
C TRP A 27 -3.80 -16.01 -3.89
N ILE A 28 -3.67 -14.68 -3.95
CA ILE A 28 -4.63 -13.76 -3.32
C ILE A 28 -6.03 -13.91 -3.93
N MET A 29 -6.11 -14.32 -5.20
CA MET A 29 -7.38 -14.45 -5.92
C MET A 29 -8.24 -15.59 -5.38
N THR A 30 -7.63 -16.59 -4.73
CA THR A 30 -8.35 -17.69 -4.06
C THR A 30 -9.25 -17.17 -2.94
N LEU A 31 -8.90 -16.04 -2.32
CA LEU A 31 -9.69 -15.43 -1.25
C LEU A 31 -11.01 -14.83 -1.76
N LYS A 32 -11.17 -14.60 -3.07
CA LYS A 32 -12.41 -14.07 -3.66
C LYS A 32 -13.61 -14.98 -3.44
N GLU A 33 -13.40 -16.27 -3.21
CA GLU A 33 -14.49 -17.20 -2.88
C GLU A 33 -15.11 -16.89 -1.51
N ARG A 34 -14.32 -16.36 -0.58
CA ARG A 34 -14.74 -16.09 0.81
C ARG A 34 -14.95 -14.61 1.13
N PHE A 35 -14.20 -13.71 0.49
CA PHE A 35 -14.20 -12.29 0.80
C PHE A 35 -14.44 -11.42 -0.44
N ASP A 36 -14.99 -10.23 -0.21
CA ASP A 36 -14.96 -9.13 -1.18
C ASP A 36 -13.62 -8.39 -1.00
N LEU A 37 -12.68 -8.61 -1.92
CA LEU A 37 -11.33 -8.03 -1.83
C LEU A 37 -11.36 -6.54 -2.17
N TYR A 38 -10.90 -5.71 -1.24
CA TYR A 38 -10.86 -4.25 -1.37
C TYR A 38 -9.40 -3.78 -1.52
N PRO A 39 -8.97 -3.34 -2.72
CA PRO A 39 -7.60 -2.90 -2.95
C PRO A 39 -7.32 -1.56 -2.27
N PHE A 40 -6.17 -1.45 -1.61
CA PHE A 40 -5.72 -0.18 -1.03
C PHE A 40 -4.19 -0.04 -1.01
N CYS A 41 -3.68 1.15 -1.29
CA CYS A 41 -2.27 1.50 -1.13
C CYS A 41 -2.15 2.65 -0.13
N PRO A 42 -1.61 2.41 1.08
CA PRO A 42 -1.40 3.46 2.08
C PRO A 42 -0.47 4.57 1.59
N GLU A 43 0.62 4.22 0.90
CA GLU A 43 1.63 5.17 0.46
C GLU A 43 1.08 6.18 -0.57
N VAL A 44 0.33 5.70 -1.56
CA VAL A 44 -0.31 6.55 -2.59
C VAL A 44 -1.44 7.37 -1.98
N SER A 45 -2.27 6.75 -1.14
CA SER A 45 -3.34 7.44 -0.42
C SER A 45 -2.80 8.49 0.55
N GLY A 46 -1.60 8.29 1.07
CA GLY A 46 -0.83 9.24 1.87
C GLY A 46 -0.19 10.38 1.06
N GLY A 47 -0.25 10.33 -0.28
CA GLY A 47 0.23 11.38 -1.18
C GLY A 47 1.57 11.10 -1.86
N LEU A 48 2.18 9.91 -1.70
CA LEU A 48 3.41 9.58 -2.42
C LEU A 48 3.14 9.24 -3.89
N SER A 49 4.07 9.63 -4.76
CA SER A 49 3.99 9.39 -6.20
C SER A 49 4.27 7.93 -6.58
N ILE A 50 4.02 7.62 -7.85
CA ILE A 50 4.48 6.41 -8.52
C ILE A 50 5.24 6.86 -9.78
N PRO A 51 6.53 6.50 -9.97
CA PRO A 51 7.41 5.87 -8.99
C PRO A 51 7.75 6.81 -7.82
N ARG A 52 8.40 6.27 -6.79
CA ARG A 52 8.92 7.01 -5.62
C ARG A 52 10.22 6.38 -5.13
N VAL A 53 11.02 7.18 -4.43
CA VAL A 53 12.28 6.70 -3.83
C VAL A 53 11.97 5.65 -2.76
N PRO A 54 12.68 4.50 -2.71
CA PRO A 54 12.50 3.53 -1.64
C PRO A 54 12.68 4.18 -0.27
N ALA A 55 11.88 3.75 0.69
CA ALA A 55 11.92 4.25 2.06
C ALA A 55 11.91 3.12 3.07
N GLU A 56 12.60 3.35 4.19
CA GLU A 56 12.73 2.41 5.29
C GLU A 56 12.34 3.07 6.60
N ARG A 57 11.74 2.29 7.50
CA ARG A 57 11.40 2.75 8.83
C ARG A 57 12.65 2.81 9.71
N LYS A 58 12.88 3.95 10.36
CA LYS A 58 13.93 4.18 11.36
C LYS A 58 13.28 4.75 12.62
N GLY A 59 12.96 3.87 13.57
CA GLY A 59 12.22 4.23 14.78
C GLY A 59 10.78 4.63 14.49
N ASP A 60 10.44 5.87 14.83
CA ASP A 60 9.16 6.54 14.57
C ASP A 60 9.09 7.20 13.19
N LYS A 61 10.21 7.27 12.46
CA LYS A 61 10.29 7.89 11.14
C LYS A 61 10.32 6.88 10.00
N VAL A 62 9.94 7.34 8.82
CA VAL A 62 10.15 6.65 7.54
C VAL A 62 10.98 7.54 6.65
N LEU A 63 12.21 7.10 6.34
CA LEU A 63 13.19 7.89 5.58
C LEU A 63 13.47 7.24 4.23
N THR A 64 13.55 8.04 3.18
CA THR A 64 13.97 7.58 1.86
C THR A 64 15.46 7.26 1.83
N LEU A 65 15.89 6.45 0.86
CA LEU A 65 17.32 6.18 0.62
C LEU A 65 18.15 7.45 0.35
N LEU A 66 17.50 8.54 -0.08
CA LEU A 66 18.14 9.83 -0.32
C LEU A 66 18.08 10.77 0.89
N GLY A 67 17.60 10.28 2.05
CA GLY A 67 17.53 11.05 3.30
C GLY A 67 16.28 11.92 3.47
N GLY A 68 15.30 11.83 2.56
CA GLY A 68 14.02 12.55 2.69
C GLY A 68 13.14 11.93 3.77
N ASP A 69 12.47 12.74 4.58
CA ASP A 69 11.51 12.28 5.58
C ASP A 69 10.09 12.21 4.97
N VAL A 70 9.54 10.99 4.88
CA VAL A 70 8.20 10.74 4.30
C VAL A 70 7.21 10.24 5.35
N THR A 71 7.54 10.40 6.64
CA THR A 71 6.74 9.89 7.77
C THR A 71 5.28 10.35 7.71
N THR A 72 5.04 11.63 7.41
CA THR A 72 3.68 12.20 7.32
C THR A 72 2.80 11.46 6.31
N ALA A 73 3.35 11.12 5.14
CA ALA A 73 2.59 10.40 4.12
C ALA A 73 2.26 8.97 4.57
N TYR A 74 3.21 8.29 5.23
CA TYR A 74 2.97 6.95 5.77
C TYR A 74 1.92 6.95 6.89
N VAL A 75 1.96 7.93 7.80
CA VAL A 75 0.96 8.09 8.87
C VAL A 75 -0.42 8.36 8.28
N LEU A 76 -0.55 9.33 7.37
CA LEU A 76 -1.81 9.64 6.71
C LEU A 76 -2.38 8.44 5.94
N GLY A 77 -1.50 7.68 5.27
CA GLY A 77 -1.87 6.44 4.59
C GLY A 77 -2.45 5.39 5.53
N ALA A 78 -1.84 5.22 6.71
CA ALA A 78 -2.31 4.29 7.74
C ALA A 78 -3.65 4.72 8.34
N GLU A 79 -3.82 6.02 8.63
CA GLU A 79 -5.10 6.56 9.12
C GLU A 79 -6.24 6.37 8.12
N LYS A 80 -5.96 6.60 6.83
CA LYS A 80 -6.93 6.33 5.75
C LYS A 80 -7.26 4.85 5.64
N ALA A 81 -6.30 3.95 5.83
CA ALA A 81 -6.56 2.52 5.85
C ALA A 81 -7.49 2.11 7.00
N LEU A 82 -7.30 2.70 8.19
CA LEU A 82 -8.11 2.42 9.38
C LEU A 82 -9.56 2.90 9.25
N ALA A 83 -9.81 3.91 8.42
CA ALA A 83 -11.14 4.49 8.21
C ALA A 83 -12.01 3.75 7.17
N LEU A 84 -11.50 2.68 6.54
CA LEU A 84 -12.20 1.88 5.51
C LEU A 84 -12.97 0.69 6.12
#